data_AF-A0A7U9RQL0-F1
#
_entry.id   AF-A0A7U9RQL0-F1
#
_cell.length_a   1.000
_cell.length_b   1.000
_cell.length_c   1.000
_cell.angle_alpha   90.00
_cell.angle_beta   90.00
_cell.angle_gamma   90.00
#
_symmetry.space_group_name_H-M   'P 1'
#
loop_
_entity.id
_entity.type
_entity.pdbx_description
1 polymer ?
#
loop_
_entity_poly.entity_id
_entity_poly.type
_entity_poly.pdbx_seq_one_letter_code
_entity_poly.pdbx_strand_id
1 'polypeptide(L)'
;MKKTLFAIMTATMVLSSSPTVFAAPETMPDGTIFDAEYYAQTNPDVTAVLGTDKNALYQHYATCGKAEGRQAYEEIDNTTISASSVLIEAGDENYLRMGYLMAGFGYRLTPITENVYYTFENGGVVEHREPLETPRISDPAADFVRSDWSEDPRYQAIKNEIIQMISEKGVGAEINGETLNFTQYPRTKEERNTLDQMLKNLSVDLMKSGILESCYLSWSSTDGYIYFENWGYEMSVDIFANEVRATTSQYDDHPEIWNYTKRSRSELYDDSAEIDEGFGTDWGFWLQN
;
A
#
# COMPACT_ATOMS: atom_id res chain seq x y z
N MET A 1 -16.36 67.97 -41.46
CA MET A 1 -16.26 66.63 -42.06
C MET A 1 -15.34 65.77 -41.18
N LYS A 2 -15.83 64.60 -40.71
CA LYS A 2 -15.13 63.38 -40.24
C LYS A 2 -13.98 63.55 -39.21
N LYS A 3 -14.18 63.31 -37.91
CA LYS A 3 -13.95 62.04 -37.15
C LYS A 3 -12.55 61.45 -37.46
N THR A 4 -11.56 61.40 -36.56
CA THR A 4 -11.33 60.50 -35.37
C THR A 4 -9.96 60.91 -34.76
N LEU A 5 -9.70 61.15 -33.46
CA LEU A 5 -9.73 60.36 -32.20
C LEU A 5 -8.76 59.16 -32.08
N PHE A 6 -8.00 59.19 -30.96
CA PHE A 6 -7.20 58.17 -30.24
C PHE A 6 -5.83 57.76 -30.83
N ALA A 7 -4.78 57.45 -30.05
CA ALA A 7 -4.75 56.92 -28.69
C ALA A 7 -3.50 57.34 -27.89
N ILE A 8 -3.71 57.63 -26.60
CA ILE A 8 -2.71 57.64 -25.55
C ILE A 8 -2.33 56.18 -25.29
N MET A 9 -1.06 55.83 -25.48
CA MET A 9 -0.55 54.49 -25.17
C MET A 9 -0.27 54.43 -23.67
N THR A 10 -1.32 54.24 -22.87
CA THR A 10 -1.18 53.79 -21.49
C THR A 10 -0.62 52.37 -21.53
N ALA A 11 0.65 52.21 -21.17
CA ALA A 11 1.20 50.91 -20.83
C ALA A 11 0.55 50.44 -19.53
N THR A 12 -0.65 49.85 -19.65
CA THR A 12 -1.23 49.00 -18.61
C THR A 12 -0.28 47.82 -18.43
N MET A 13 0.53 47.89 -17.38
CA MET A 13 1.21 46.72 -16.83
C MET A 13 0.09 45.81 -16.32
N VAL A 14 -0.36 44.90 -17.18
CA VAL A 14 -1.28 43.84 -16.79
C VAL A 14 -0.48 42.96 -15.83
N LEU A 15 -0.71 43.15 -14.53
CA LEU A 15 -0.45 42.10 -13.56
C LEU A 15 -1.32 40.93 -13.99
N SER A 16 -0.74 40.04 -14.78
CA SER A 16 -1.27 38.70 -14.97
C SER A 16 -1.17 38.02 -13.61
N SER A 17 -2.22 38.14 -12.81
CA SER A 17 -2.52 37.21 -11.74
C SER A 17 -2.73 35.86 -12.38
N SER A 18 -1.65 35.10 -12.53
CA SER A 18 -1.75 33.66 -12.71
C SER A 18 -2.58 33.14 -11.55
N PRO A 19 -3.62 32.32 -11.77
CA PRO A 19 -4.22 31.59 -10.67
C PRO A 19 -3.09 30.77 -10.03
N THR A 20 -2.84 31.00 -8.74
CA THR A 20 -2.01 30.15 -7.92
C THR A 20 -2.57 28.74 -8.05
N VAL A 21 -1.85 27.90 -8.80
CA VAL A 21 -2.06 26.46 -8.81
C VAL A 21 -1.66 25.99 -7.42
N PHE A 22 -2.62 25.42 -6.68
CA PHE A 22 -2.37 24.79 -5.39
C PHE A 22 -1.30 23.71 -5.57
N ALA A 23 -0.10 23.97 -5.08
CA ALA A 23 1.05 23.11 -5.27
C ALA A 23 1.20 22.21 -4.05
N ALA A 24 1.14 20.90 -4.27
CA ALA A 24 1.41 19.90 -3.25
C ALA A 24 2.82 20.09 -2.64
N PRO A 25 3.07 19.56 -1.42
CA PRO A 25 4.41 19.54 -0.85
C PRO A 25 5.44 19.00 -1.86
N GLU A 26 6.48 19.77 -2.14
CA GLU A 26 7.51 19.44 -3.12
C GLU A 26 8.77 18.91 -2.42
N THR A 27 9.41 17.90 -3.01
CA THR A 27 10.74 17.48 -2.57
C THR A 27 11.79 18.45 -3.11
N MET A 28 12.43 19.19 -2.22
CA MET A 28 13.46 20.16 -2.54
C MET A 28 14.80 19.48 -2.84
N PRO A 29 15.78 20.17 -3.47
CA PRO A 29 17.04 19.56 -3.88
C PRO A 29 17.86 18.90 -2.76
N ASP A 30 17.62 19.26 -1.51
CA ASP A 30 18.25 18.66 -0.32
C ASP A 30 17.48 17.45 0.25
N GLY A 31 16.38 17.04 -0.40
CA GLY A 31 15.49 15.96 0.04
C GLY A 31 14.43 16.39 1.05
N THR A 32 14.35 17.67 1.43
CA THR A 32 13.31 18.19 2.32
C THR A 32 11.97 18.28 1.58
N ILE A 33 10.90 17.75 2.19
CA ILE A 33 9.53 17.97 1.72
C ILE A 33 9.07 19.35 2.20
N PHE A 34 8.70 20.23 1.27
CA PHE A 34 8.36 21.62 1.55
C PHE A 34 7.12 22.05 0.74
N ASP A 35 6.12 22.55 1.44
CA ASP A 35 4.93 23.16 0.87
C ASP A 35 4.98 24.67 1.07
N ALA A 36 5.27 25.39 -0.01
CA ALA A 36 5.39 26.85 0.03
C ALA A 36 4.10 27.56 0.40
N GLU A 37 2.95 26.98 0.03
CA GLU A 37 1.65 27.57 0.28
C GLU A 37 1.27 27.40 1.75
N TYR A 38 1.38 26.18 2.28
CA TYR A 38 1.22 25.93 3.71
C TYR A 38 2.17 26.80 4.53
N TYR A 39 3.45 26.86 4.14
CA TYR A 39 4.45 27.64 4.86
C TYR A 39 4.14 29.15 4.84
N ALA A 40 3.65 29.68 3.72
CA ALA A 40 3.25 31.07 3.62
C ALA A 40 2.00 31.38 4.46
N GLN A 41 1.04 30.46 4.51
CA GLN A 41 -0.22 30.62 5.25
C GLN A 41 -0.01 30.53 6.76
N THR A 42 0.83 29.61 7.22
CA THR A 42 1.08 29.37 8.66
C THR A 42 2.10 30.33 9.27
N ASN A 43 2.93 30.99 8.45
CA ASN A 43 3.99 31.91 8.89
C ASN A 43 3.80 33.32 8.29
N PRO A 44 2.71 34.04 8.63
CA PRO A 44 2.39 35.33 8.03
C PRO A 44 3.44 36.41 8.30
N ASP A 45 4.24 36.28 9.35
CA ASP A 45 5.37 37.14 9.67
C ASP A 45 6.50 37.01 8.64
N VAL A 46 6.78 35.79 8.19
CA VAL A 46 7.76 35.50 7.13
C VAL A 46 7.21 35.97 5.78
N THR A 47 5.94 35.69 5.49
CA THR A 47 5.25 36.10 4.25
C THR A 47 5.15 37.62 4.11
N ALA A 48 4.97 38.35 5.20
CA ALA A 48 4.95 39.82 5.18
C ALA A 48 6.30 40.42 4.74
N VAL A 49 7.41 39.70 4.93
CA VAL A 49 8.77 40.15 4.60
C VAL A 49 9.26 39.61 3.26
N LEU A 50 9.04 38.31 3.00
CA LEU A 50 9.58 37.59 1.85
C LEU A 50 8.56 37.43 0.70
N GLY A 51 7.29 37.73 0.94
CA GLY A 51 6.21 37.45 0.01
C GLY A 51 5.89 35.95 -0.08
N THR A 52 5.27 35.55 -1.19
CA THR A 52 4.81 34.17 -1.43
C THR A 52 5.70 33.40 -2.43
N ASP A 53 6.94 33.85 -2.65
CA ASP A 53 7.86 33.16 -3.55
C ASP A 53 8.36 31.86 -2.91
N LYS A 54 8.13 30.72 -3.59
CA LYS A 54 8.49 29.38 -3.10
C LYS A 54 9.96 29.26 -2.73
N ASN A 55 10.87 29.74 -3.57
CA ASN A 55 12.30 29.57 -3.33
C ASN A 55 12.75 30.43 -2.14
N ALA A 56 12.25 31.65 -2.02
CA ALA A 56 12.52 32.51 -0.88
C ALA A 56 12.01 31.92 0.45
N LEU A 57 10.80 31.37 0.44
CA LEU A 57 10.17 30.73 1.61
C LEU A 57 10.90 29.44 2.02
N TYR A 58 11.29 28.61 1.05
CA TYR A 58 12.08 27.41 1.32
C TYR A 58 13.47 27.76 1.88
N GLN A 59 14.15 28.75 1.31
CA GLN A 59 15.44 29.20 1.82
C GLN A 59 15.29 29.67 3.28
N HIS A 60 14.23 30.41 3.60
CA HIS A 60 13.94 30.78 4.99
C HIS A 60 13.72 29.55 5.88
N TYR A 61 12.93 28.57 5.43
CA TYR A 61 12.73 27.33 6.18
C TYR A 61 14.05 26.60 6.45
N ALA A 62 14.89 26.44 5.43
CA ALA A 62 16.16 25.73 5.51
C ALA A 62 17.18 26.44 6.43
N THR A 63 17.23 27.77 6.43
CA THR A 63 18.21 28.53 7.21
C THR A 63 17.74 28.88 8.62
N CYS A 64 16.44 29.13 8.81
CA CYS A 64 15.88 29.67 10.05
C CYS A 64 14.69 28.82 10.54
N GLY A 65 13.71 28.57 9.67
CA GLY A 65 12.42 27.98 10.04
C GLY A 65 12.51 26.62 10.73
N LYS A 66 13.44 25.76 10.30
CA LYS A 66 13.69 24.46 10.95
C LYS A 66 14.22 24.59 12.38
N ALA A 67 15.11 25.56 12.63
CA ALA A 67 15.65 25.84 13.97
C ALA A 67 14.61 26.55 14.87
N GLU A 68 13.70 27.30 14.26
CA GLU A 68 12.56 27.95 14.92
C GLU A 68 11.41 26.97 15.23
N GLY A 69 11.47 25.72 14.76
CA GLY A 69 10.43 24.72 14.97
C GLY A 69 9.18 24.90 14.09
N ARG A 70 9.28 25.67 12.99
CA ARG A 70 8.18 25.83 12.03
C ARG A 70 8.03 24.56 11.20
N GLN A 71 6.81 24.21 10.84
CA GLN A 71 6.53 23.05 9.99
C GLN A 71 6.67 23.43 8.52
N ALA A 72 7.31 22.57 7.72
CA ALA A 72 7.55 22.81 6.29
C ALA A 72 6.34 22.48 5.40
N TYR A 73 5.38 21.74 5.93
CA TYR A 73 4.19 21.26 5.25
C TYR A 73 3.12 20.94 6.32
N GLU A 74 1.87 20.81 5.90
CA GLU A 74 0.77 20.43 6.78
C GLU A 74 0.97 19.00 7.27
N GLU A 75 1.22 18.83 8.56
CA GLU A 75 1.15 17.52 9.21
C GLU A 75 -0.34 17.16 9.30
N ILE A 76 -0.79 16.25 8.42
CA ILE A 76 -2.20 15.87 8.34
C ILE A 76 -2.57 15.07 9.60
N ASP A 77 -3.29 15.74 10.50
CA ASP A 77 -4.06 15.12 11.57
C ASP A 77 -5.28 14.40 10.97
N ASN A 78 -5.56 13.20 11.48
CA ASN A 78 -6.33 12.12 10.84
C ASN A 78 -7.84 12.39 10.66
N THR A 79 -8.26 13.40 9.90
CA THR A 79 -9.66 13.51 9.45
C THR A 79 -9.79 14.30 8.16
N THR A 80 -9.70 13.62 7.01
CA THR A 80 -10.55 13.75 5.79
C THR A 80 -9.78 13.17 4.60
N ILE A 81 -10.16 11.97 4.17
CA ILE A 81 -9.65 11.35 2.94
C ILE A 81 -10.39 11.91 1.74
N SER A 82 -9.64 12.41 0.74
CA SER A 82 -10.11 12.42 -0.66
C SER A 82 -8.93 12.36 -1.65
N ALA A 83 -8.74 11.14 -2.17
CA ALA A 83 -8.32 10.72 -3.51
C ALA A 83 -7.24 11.48 -4.34
N SER A 84 -6.28 10.66 -4.83
CA SER A 84 -5.68 10.66 -6.18
C SER A 84 -4.34 11.37 -6.42
N SER A 85 -3.26 10.64 -6.15
CA SER A 85 -2.46 10.11 -7.26
C SER A 85 -1.75 8.82 -6.81
N VAL A 86 -2.13 7.69 -7.40
CA VAL A 86 -1.39 6.44 -7.27
C VAL A 86 -0.05 6.65 -7.97
N LEU A 87 1.02 6.95 -7.21
CA LEU A 87 2.37 6.85 -7.74
C LEU A 87 2.67 5.36 -7.95
N ILE A 88 2.67 4.95 -9.22
CA ILE A 88 3.16 3.65 -9.67
C ILE A 88 4.67 3.64 -9.40
N GLU A 89 5.08 3.05 -8.28
CA GLU A 89 6.45 3.10 -7.81
C GLU A 89 7.07 1.70 -7.88
N ALA A 90 8.33 1.65 -8.32
CA ALA A 90 9.10 0.42 -8.24
C ALA A 90 9.18 -0.06 -6.78
N GLY A 91 8.86 -1.34 -6.54
CA GLY A 91 8.85 -1.92 -5.20
C GLY A 91 7.48 -1.94 -4.52
N ASP A 92 6.40 -1.53 -5.19
CA ASP A 92 5.03 -1.71 -4.70
C ASP A 92 4.71 -3.21 -4.46
N GLU A 93 5.30 -4.11 -5.24
CA GLU A 93 5.23 -5.56 -5.06
C GLU A 93 5.73 -6.02 -3.68
N ASN A 94 6.68 -5.30 -3.07
CA ASN A 94 7.24 -5.66 -1.77
C ASN A 94 6.28 -5.33 -0.62
N TYR A 95 5.38 -4.35 -0.79
CA TYR A 95 4.30 -4.14 0.19
C TYR A 95 3.34 -5.34 0.21
N LEU A 96 3.00 -5.91 -0.96
CA LEU A 96 2.14 -7.09 -1.04
C LEU A 96 2.80 -8.31 -0.38
N ARG A 97 4.07 -8.55 -0.71
CA ARG A 97 4.87 -9.62 -0.09
C ARG A 97 4.99 -9.45 1.41
N MET A 98 5.25 -8.22 1.86
CA MET A 98 5.32 -7.87 3.27
C MET A 98 4.00 -8.14 3.99
N GLY A 99 2.89 -7.63 3.47
CA GLY A 99 1.58 -7.84 4.08
C GLY A 99 1.20 -9.32 4.17
N TYR A 100 1.48 -10.08 3.10
CA TYR A 100 1.24 -11.52 3.04
C TYR A 100 2.04 -12.29 4.10
N LEU A 101 3.32 -11.96 4.24
CA LEU A 101 4.20 -12.57 5.24
C LEU A 101 3.79 -12.21 6.66
N MET A 102 3.41 -10.95 6.89
CA MET A 102 2.96 -10.45 8.18
C MET A 102 1.63 -11.07 8.65
N ALA A 103 0.78 -11.47 7.71
CA ALA A 103 -0.43 -12.25 7.97
C ALA A 103 -0.15 -13.73 8.31
N GLY A 104 1.11 -14.17 8.19
CA GLY A 104 1.57 -15.52 8.55
C GLY A 104 1.69 -16.48 7.37
N PHE A 105 1.58 -15.99 6.13
CA PHE A 105 1.69 -16.82 4.93
C PHE A 105 3.11 -16.78 4.35
N GLY A 106 3.61 -17.92 3.87
CA GLY A 106 4.92 -18.00 3.20
C GLY A 106 4.82 -17.82 1.68
N TYR A 107 5.86 -17.26 1.06
CA TYR A 107 5.98 -17.19 -0.39
C TYR A 107 7.38 -17.60 -0.88
N ARG A 108 7.51 -17.83 -2.19
CA ARG A 108 8.81 -18.14 -2.83
C ARG A 108 8.97 -17.34 -4.12
N LEU A 109 10.09 -16.62 -4.24
CA LEU A 109 10.47 -15.91 -5.47
C LEU A 109 11.05 -16.85 -6.53
N THR A 110 11.59 -17.99 -6.10
CA THR A 110 12.02 -19.05 -7.01
C THR A 110 10.82 -19.88 -7.44
N PRO A 111 10.58 -20.07 -8.75
CA PRO A 111 9.51 -20.94 -9.22
C PRO A 111 9.63 -22.34 -8.65
N ILE A 112 8.50 -22.90 -8.23
CA ILE A 112 8.41 -24.28 -7.78
C ILE A 112 8.40 -25.16 -9.03
N THR A 113 9.39 -26.03 -9.17
CA THR A 113 9.56 -26.89 -10.36
C THR A 113 9.17 -28.34 -10.13
N GLU A 114 8.88 -28.72 -8.89
CA GLU A 114 8.53 -30.09 -8.51
C GLU A 114 7.48 -30.12 -7.38
N ASN A 115 6.66 -31.16 -7.36
CA ASN A 115 5.86 -31.56 -6.21
C ASN A 115 6.74 -32.34 -5.25
N VAL A 116 6.76 -31.95 -3.98
CA VAL A 116 7.34 -32.74 -2.91
C VAL A 116 6.19 -33.26 -2.06
N TYR A 117 6.13 -34.58 -1.85
CA TYR A 117 5.12 -35.19 -0.98
C TYR A 117 5.70 -36.37 -0.21
N TYR A 118 5.05 -36.73 0.88
CA TYR A 118 5.53 -37.76 1.79
C TYR A 118 4.56 -38.94 1.85
N THR A 119 5.09 -40.16 1.75
CA THR A 119 4.33 -41.40 1.97
C THR A 119 4.89 -42.13 3.19
N PHE A 120 4.07 -42.99 3.80
CA PHE A 120 4.54 -43.88 4.85
C PHE A 120 4.76 -45.27 4.28
N GLU A 121 6.03 -45.67 4.16
CA GLU A 121 6.43 -46.93 3.55
C GLU A 121 7.35 -47.70 4.50
N ASN A 122 7.05 -48.98 4.73
CA ASN A 122 7.84 -49.88 5.58
C ASN A 122 8.18 -49.34 6.98
N GLY A 123 7.28 -48.54 7.57
CA GLY A 123 7.48 -47.98 8.90
C GLY A 123 8.29 -46.67 8.94
N GLY A 124 8.61 -46.06 7.80
CA GLY A 124 9.29 -44.78 7.70
C GLY A 124 8.57 -43.80 6.77
N VAL A 125 8.88 -42.51 6.95
CA VAL A 125 8.45 -41.45 6.02
C VAL A 125 9.40 -41.43 4.82
N VAL A 126 8.84 -41.54 3.62
CA VAL A 126 9.58 -41.46 2.36
C VAL A 126 9.15 -40.19 1.63
N GLU A 127 10.13 -39.37 1.25
CA GLU A 127 9.95 -38.18 0.43
C GLU A 127 9.96 -38.56 -1.06
N HIS A 128 8.97 -38.07 -1.80
CA HIS A 128 8.86 -38.20 -3.25
C HIS A 128 8.97 -36.84 -3.91
N ARG A 129 9.62 -36.80 -5.07
CA ARG A 129 9.77 -35.60 -5.90
C ARG A 129 9.30 -35.88 -7.31
N GLU A 130 8.33 -35.10 -7.78
CA GLU A 130 7.80 -35.21 -9.14
C GLU A 130 7.93 -33.87 -9.87
N PRO A 131 8.61 -33.80 -11.02
CA PRO A 131 8.75 -32.56 -11.75
C PRO A 131 7.39 -32.07 -12.26
N LEU A 132 7.19 -30.76 -12.23
CA LEU A 132 6.00 -30.12 -12.79
C LEU A 132 6.19 -29.86 -14.28
N GLU A 133 5.14 -30.11 -15.06
CA GLU A 133 5.12 -29.73 -16.48
C GLU A 133 5.25 -28.22 -16.66
N THR A 134 4.66 -27.44 -15.76
CA THR A 134 4.77 -25.98 -15.71
C THR A 134 5.14 -25.54 -14.30
N PRO A 135 6.24 -24.79 -14.11
CA PRO A 135 6.61 -24.26 -12.80
C PRO A 135 5.50 -23.39 -12.21
N ARG A 136 5.27 -23.50 -10.91
CA ARG A 136 4.30 -22.68 -10.18
C ARG A 136 4.98 -21.48 -9.54
N ILE A 137 4.31 -20.33 -9.57
CA ILE A 137 4.75 -19.10 -8.92
C ILE A 137 3.99 -18.98 -7.59
N SER A 138 4.71 -18.75 -6.50
CA SER A 138 4.16 -18.60 -5.14
C SER A 138 4.18 -17.16 -4.64
N ASP A 139 4.55 -16.20 -5.50
CA ASP A 139 4.69 -14.79 -5.14
C ASP A 139 3.30 -14.11 -5.05
N PRO A 140 2.91 -13.52 -3.91
CA PRO A 140 1.64 -12.80 -3.78
C PRO A 140 1.56 -11.57 -4.69
N ALA A 141 2.69 -11.05 -5.15
CA ALA A 141 2.76 -9.98 -6.14
C ALA A 141 2.81 -10.49 -7.60
N ALA A 142 2.63 -11.79 -7.84
CA ALA A 142 2.58 -12.34 -9.18
C ALA A 142 1.48 -11.64 -9.99
N ASP A 143 1.83 -11.27 -11.23
CA ASP A 143 0.98 -10.57 -12.18
C ASP A 143 0.36 -9.27 -11.64
N PHE A 144 0.93 -8.69 -10.57
CA PHE A 144 0.45 -7.41 -10.02
C PHE A 144 0.78 -6.27 -10.98
N VAL A 145 -0.25 -5.49 -11.31
CA VAL A 145 -0.13 -4.28 -12.11
C VAL A 145 -0.81 -3.14 -11.36
N ARG A 146 -0.01 -2.15 -10.95
CA ARG A 146 -0.53 -0.94 -10.32
C ARG A 146 -1.43 -0.19 -11.30
N SER A 147 -2.62 0.19 -10.84
CA SER A 147 -3.64 0.88 -11.62
C SER A 147 -4.33 1.93 -10.77
N ASP A 148 -4.89 2.96 -11.39
CA ASP A 148 -5.69 3.95 -10.67
C ASP A 148 -7.12 3.45 -10.46
N TRP A 149 -7.48 3.23 -9.20
CA TRP A 149 -8.80 2.77 -8.75
C TRP A 149 -9.57 3.86 -7.99
N SER A 150 -9.08 5.09 -7.95
CA SER A 150 -9.66 6.14 -7.09
C SER A 150 -11.13 6.41 -7.36
N GLU A 151 -11.54 6.33 -8.62
CA GLU A 151 -12.91 6.59 -9.05
C GLU A 151 -13.81 5.34 -8.95
N ASP A 152 -13.28 4.17 -8.59
CA ASP A 152 -14.09 2.96 -8.43
C ASP A 152 -14.84 3.00 -7.09
N PRO A 153 -16.19 2.98 -7.11
CA PRO A 153 -16.98 3.06 -5.88
C PRO A 153 -16.77 1.87 -4.95
N ARG A 154 -16.39 0.69 -5.48
CA ARG A 154 -16.10 -0.51 -4.67
C ARG A 154 -14.79 -0.34 -3.92
N TYR A 155 -13.78 0.21 -4.59
CA TYR A 155 -12.49 0.54 -3.99
C TYR A 155 -12.65 1.49 -2.80
N GLN A 156 -13.40 2.59 -3.00
CA GLN A 156 -13.67 3.56 -1.94
C GLN A 156 -14.52 2.97 -0.81
N ALA A 157 -15.52 2.14 -1.13
CA ALA A 157 -16.34 1.48 -0.11
C ALA A 157 -15.51 0.58 0.81
N ILE A 158 -14.68 -0.30 0.23
CA ILE A 158 -13.81 -1.21 1.00
C ILE A 158 -12.79 -0.40 1.81
N LYS A 159 -12.16 0.61 1.19
CA LYS A 159 -11.21 1.51 1.88
C LYS A 159 -11.84 2.16 3.11
N ASN A 160 -13.01 2.76 2.96
CA ASN A 160 -13.70 3.49 4.04
C ASN A 160 -14.14 2.54 5.16
N GLU A 161 -14.60 1.34 4.82
CA GLU A 161 -14.97 0.32 5.81
C GLU A 161 -13.77 -0.10 6.66
N ILE A 162 -12.61 -0.34 6.03
CA ILE A 162 -11.37 -0.68 6.75
C ILE A 162 -10.94 0.46 7.68
N ILE A 163 -11.00 1.71 7.21
CA ILE A 163 -10.64 2.87 8.02
C ILE A 163 -11.59 3.03 9.21
N GLN A 164 -12.89 2.84 8.98
CA GLN A 164 -13.86 2.87 10.06
C GLN A 164 -13.57 1.77 11.08
N MET A 165 -13.30 0.54 10.63
CA MET A 165 -12.94 -0.59 11.48
C MET A 165 -11.70 -0.29 12.34
N ILE A 166 -10.64 0.29 11.75
CA ILE A 166 -9.43 0.70 12.49
C ILE A 166 -9.74 1.85 13.46
N SER A 167 -10.55 2.82 13.07
CA SER A 167 -10.96 3.93 13.94
C SER A 167 -11.72 3.43 15.17
N GLU A 168 -12.58 2.43 15.00
CA GLU A 168 -13.36 1.81 16.08
C GLU A 168 -12.50 0.92 16.99
N LYS A 169 -11.56 0.15 16.43
CA LYS A 169 -10.66 -0.74 17.19
C LYS A 169 -9.49 0.00 17.85
N GLY A 170 -9.09 1.15 17.29
CA GLY A 170 -7.94 1.93 17.69
C GLY A 170 -6.76 1.81 16.71
N VAL A 171 -5.97 2.87 16.62
CA VAL A 171 -4.77 2.92 15.75
C VAL A 171 -3.80 1.81 16.12
N GLY A 172 -3.35 1.05 15.12
CA GLY A 172 -2.42 -0.08 15.30
C GLY A 172 -3.07 -1.38 15.80
N ALA A 173 -4.41 -1.42 15.95
CA ALA A 173 -5.09 -2.67 16.30
C ALA A 173 -4.91 -3.72 15.21
N GLU A 174 -4.64 -4.96 15.63
CA GLU A 174 -4.60 -6.12 14.75
C GLU A 174 -5.99 -6.50 14.27
N ILE A 175 -6.10 -6.83 12.97
CA ILE A 175 -7.28 -7.42 12.36
C ILE A 175 -6.83 -8.76 11.77
N ASN A 176 -7.37 -9.86 12.29
CA ASN A 176 -6.92 -11.20 11.97
C ASN A 176 -8.02 -12.00 11.27
N GLY A 177 -8.01 -11.96 9.94
CA GLY A 177 -8.93 -12.72 9.09
C GLY A 177 -10.39 -12.31 9.27
N GLU A 178 -10.66 -11.03 9.56
CA GLU A 178 -12.03 -10.54 9.64
C GLU A 178 -12.61 -10.33 8.23
N THR A 179 -13.84 -10.79 8.03
CA THR A 179 -14.53 -10.70 6.75
C THR A 179 -15.41 -9.46 6.71
N LEU A 180 -15.23 -8.61 5.69
CA LEU A 180 -16.11 -7.49 5.43
C LEU A 180 -17.48 -7.95 4.96
N ASN A 181 -18.51 -7.22 5.37
CA ASN A 181 -19.85 -7.35 4.80
C ASN A 181 -19.95 -6.64 3.44
N PHE A 182 -19.03 -6.98 2.53
CA PHE A 182 -18.96 -6.47 1.17
C PHE A 182 -18.87 -7.65 0.21
N THR A 183 -19.97 -7.89 -0.50
CA THR A 183 -20.08 -9.03 -1.40
C THR A 183 -19.93 -8.62 -2.88
N GLN A 184 -19.21 -9.42 -3.66
CA GLN A 184 -19.19 -9.40 -5.13
C GLN A 184 -19.58 -10.76 -5.70
N TYR A 185 -20.03 -10.77 -6.97
CA TYR A 185 -20.41 -11.98 -7.70
C TYR A 185 -19.78 -12.02 -9.09
N PRO A 186 -18.45 -12.23 -9.21
CA PRO A 186 -17.81 -12.35 -10.52
C PRO A 186 -18.29 -13.62 -11.23
N ARG A 187 -18.53 -13.53 -12.53
CA ARG A 187 -19.00 -14.63 -13.39
C ARG A 187 -17.94 -15.11 -14.37
N THR A 188 -16.83 -14.38 -14.47
CA THR A 188 -15.70 -14.74 -15.32
C THR A 188 -14.38 -14.67 -14.56
N LYS A 189 -13.36 -15.35 -15.09
CA LYS A 189 -12.00 -15.29 -14.57
C LYS A 189 -11.43 -13.89 -14.69
N GLU A 190 -11.74 -13.16 -15.76
CA GLU A 190 -11.30 -11.79 -15.99
C GLU A 190 -11.88 -10.84 -14.93
N GLU A 191 -13.16 -10.99 -14.60
CA GLU A 191 -13.80 -10.20 -13.52
C GLU A 191 -13.16 -10.51 -12.17
N ARG A 192 -12.91 -11.78 -11.86
CA ARG A 192 -12.20 -12.19 -10.64
C ARG A 192 -10.79 -11.57 -10.58
N ASN A 193 -10.02 -11.69 -11.65
CA ASN A 193 -8.67 -11.12 -11.72
C ASN A 193 -8.69 -9.60 -11.55
N THR A 194 -9.69 -8.93 -12.12
CA THR A 194 -9.87 -7.47 -11.98
C THR A 194 -10.13 -7.09 -10.52
N LEU A 195 -10.98 -7.85 -9.82
CA LEU A 195 -11.25 -7.65 -8.39
C LEU A 195 -10.03 -7.97 -7.52
N ASP A 196 -9.21 -8.96 -7.88
CA ASP A 196 -7.94 -9.28 -7.20
C ASP A 196 -6.93 -8.13 -7.32
N GLN A 197 -6.76 -7.60 -8.53
CA GLN A 197 -5.91 -6.42 -8.75
C GLN A 197 -6.38 -5.21 -7.94
N MET A 198 -7.69 -5.01 -7.82
CA MET A 198 -8.27 -3.94 -6.98
C MET A 198 -7.85 -4.09 -5.51
N LEU A 199 -7.98 -5.28 -4.92
CA LEU A 199 -7.59 -5.52 -3.51
C LEU A 199 -6.08 -5.40 -3.29
N LYS A 200 -5.26 -5.86 -4.25
CA LYS A 200 -3.81 -5.68 -4.21
C LYS A 200 -3.44 -4.19 -4.22
N ASN A 201 -4.02 -3.40 -5.13
CA ASN A 201 -3.81 -1.94 -5.15
C ASN A 201 -4.21 -1.30 -3.82
N LEU A 202 -5.35 -1.70 -3.26
CA LEU A 202 -5.85 -1.16 -1.99
C LEU A 202 -4.94 -1.49 -0.81
N SER A 203 -4.44 -2.74 -0.74
CA SER A 203 -3.50 -3.16 0.31
C SER A 203 -2.26 -2.25 0.32
N VAL A 204 -1.69 -1.99 -0.86
CA VAL A 204 -0.52 -1.10 -1.00
C VAL A 204 -0.86 0.34 -0.62
N ASP A 205 -2.00 0.88 -1.07
CA ASP A 205 -2.44 2.24 -0.71
C ASP A 205 -2.60 2.44 0.79
N LEU A 206 -3.22 1.48 1.48
CA LEU A 206 -3.44 1.55 2.93
C LEU A 206 -2.11 1.54 3.71
N MET A 207 -1.12 0.78 3.24
CA MET A 207 0.22 0.77 3.84
C MET A 207 1.02 2.05 3.52
N LYS A 208 1.02 2.50 2.26
CA LYS A 208 1.74 3.72 1.86
C LYS A 208 1.19 5.00 2.50
N SER A 209 -0.12 5.03 2.76
CA SER A 209 -0.74 6.14 3.50
C SER A 209 -0.43 6.14 4.99
N GLY A 210 0.19 5.08 5.51
CA GLY A 210 0.47 4.93 6.95
C GLY A 210 -0.76 4.60 7.80
N ILE A 211 -1.90 4.25 7.17
CA ILE A 211 -3.11 3.82 7.87
C ILE A 211 -2.88 2.44 8.52
N LEU A 212 -2.19 1.55 7.80
CA LEU A 212 -1.85 0.20 8.25
C LEU A 212 -0.34 -0.02 8.19
N GLU A 213 0.20 -0.71 9.18
CA GLU A 213 1.62 -1.12 9.21
C GLU A 213 1.89 -2.34 8.34
N SER A 214 0.90 -3.24 8.24
CA SER A 214 0.87 -4.39 7.34
C SER A 214 -0.56 -4.61 6.86
N CYS A 215 -0.73 -5.07 5.62
CA CYS A 215 -2.05 -5.32 5.06
C CYS A 215 -2.01 -6.39 3.96
N TYR A 216 -2.84 -7.42 4.13
CA TYR A 216 -3.17 -8.38 3.10
C TYR A 216 -4.69 -8.48 2.98
N LEU A 217 -5.20 -8.13 1.81
CA LEU A 217 -6.62 -8.26 1.45
C LEU A 217 -6.77 -9.38 0.44
N SER A 218 -7.75 -10.25 0.66
CA SER A 218 -8.07 -11.32 -0.27
C SER A 218 -9.57 -11.51 -0.41
N TRP A 219 -9.98 -12.08 -1.54
CA TRP A 219 -11.35 -12.53 -1.68
C TRP A 219 -11.51 -13.96 -1.19
N SER A 220 -12.53 -14.19 -0.38
CA SER A 220 -12.95 -15.51 0.12
C SER A 220 -14.38 -15.82 -0.31
N SER A 221 -14.76 -17.09 -0.35
CA SER A 221 -16.15 -17.47 -0.54
C SER A 221 -16.94 -17.30 0.75
N THR A 222 -18.15 -16.74 0.66
CA THR A 222 -18.98 -16.48 1.85
C THR A 222 -19.57 -17.75 2.48
N ASP A 223 -19.65 -18.84 1.73
CA ASP A 223 -20.35 -20.07 2.09
C ASP A 223 -19.43 -21.31 2.18
N GLY A 224 -18.12 -21.15 1.95
CA GLY A 224 -17.10 -22.17 2.24
C GLY A 224 -17.11 -23.42 1.34
N TYR A 225 -17.80 -23.39 0.18
CA TYR A 225 -17.78 -24.51 -0.77
C TYR A 225 -16.69 -24.38 -1.85
N ILE A 226 -16.51 -25.44 -2.65
CA ILE A 226 -15.61 -25.47 -3.82
C ILE A 226 -16.41 -24.96 -5.04
N TYR A 227 -15.90 -23.94 -5.75
CA TYR A 227 -16.62 -23.31 -6.87
C TYR A 227 -15.96 -23.52 -8.22
N PHE A 228 -16.81 -23.61 -9.24
CA PHE A 228 -16.41 -23.59 -10.64
C PHE A 228 -16.57 -22.17 -11.20
N GLU A 229 -15.52 -21.65 -11.83
CA GLU A 229 -15.43 -20.27 -12.36
C GLU A 229 -16.65 -19.85 -13.21
N ASN A 230 -17.28 -20.80 -13.90
CA ASN A 230 -18.33 -20.53 -14.88
C ASN A 230 -19.72 -20.25 -14.26
N TRP A 231 -19.93 -20.49 -12.97
CA TRP A 231 -21.26 -20.39 -12.35
C TRP A 231 -21.48 -19.04 -11.65
N GLY A 232 -20.39 -18.31 -11.38
CA GLY A 232 -20.38 -17.19 -10.47
C GLY A 232 -20.70 -17.60 -9.03
N TYR A 233 -20.11 -16.91 -8.07
CA TYR A 233 -20.28 -17.23 -6.66
C TYR A 233 -20.08 -15.99 -5.81
N GLU A 234 -20.61 -16.07 -4.60
CA GLU A 234 -20.57 -14.97 -3.65
C GLU A 234 -19.19 -14.88 -3.02
N MET A 235 -18.58 -13.70 -3.08
CA MET A 235 -17.25 -13.44 -2.55
C MET A 235 -17.26 -12.26 -1.60
N SER A 236 -16.62 -12.43 -0.45
CA SER A 236 -16.37 -11.39 0.54
C SER A 236 -14.89 -11.05 0.62
N VAL A 237 -14.57 -9.90 1.23
CA VAL A 237 -13.18 -9.48 1.45
C VAL A 237 -12.75 -9.92 2.85
N ASP A 238 -11.68 -10.71 2.92
CA ASP A 238 -10.98 -10.98 4.18
C ASP A 238 -9.84 -9.97 4.37
N ILE A 239 -9.67 -9.53 5.63
CA ILE A 239 -8.67 -8.56 6.03
C ILE A 239 -7.71 -9.19 7.04
N PHE A 240 -6.43 -9.10 6.73
CA PHE A 240 -5.32 -9.32 7.64
C PHE A 240 -4.53 -8.01 7.73
N ALA A 241 -4.52 -7.35 8.88
CA ALA A 241 -3.92 -6.03 9.01
C ALA A 241 -3.25 -5.80 10.37
N ASN A 242 -2.13 -5.07 10.34
CA ASN A 242 -1.24 -4.79 11.47
C ASN A 242 -0.69 -6.01 12.20
N GLU A 243 -0.86 -7.21 11.62
CA GLU A 243 -0.34 -8.44 12.18
C GLU A 243 1.18 -8.50 12.09
N VAL A 244 1.78 -9.25 13.02
CA VAL A 244 3.22 -9.52 13.07
C VAL A 244 3.44 -11.02 13.27
N ARG A 245 3.14 -11.80 12.23
CA ARG A 245 3.32 -13.27 12.23
C ARG A 245 4.57 -13.74 11.50
N ALA A 246 5.32 -12.82 10.90
CA ALA A 246 6.56 -13.17 10.24
C ALA A 246 7.59 -13.71 11.25
N THR A 247 8.38 -14.70 10.82
CA THR A 247 9.38 -15.36 11.66
C THR A 247 10.80 -14.87 11.41
N THR A 248 11.73 -15.23 12.30
CA THR A 248 13.14 -14.89 12.10
C THR A 248 13.77 -15.63 10.93
N SER A 249 13.36 -16.86 10.59
CA SER A 249 13.78 -17.53 9.36
C SER A 249 13.29 -16.77 8.13
N GLN A 250 12.02 -16.38 8.11
CA GLN A 250 11.46 -15.60 7.00
C GLN A 250 12.15 -14.24 6.84
N TYR A 251 12.66 -13.66 7.93
CA TYR A 251 13.52 -12.49 7.86
C TYR A 251 14.79 -12.71 7.05
N ASP A 252 15.46 -13.84 7.24
CA ASP A 252 16.67 -14.15 6.48
C ASP A 252 16.37 -14.47 5.01
N ASP A 253 15.24 -15.12 4.75
CA ASP A 253 14.87 -15.58 3.40
C ASP A 253 14.32 -14.47 2.49
N HIS A 254 13.78 -13.38 3.07
CA HIS A 254 13.09 -12.31 2.34
C HIS A 254 13.67 -10.90 2.60
N PRO A 255 14.96 -10.64 2.31
CA PRO A 255 15.58 -9.34 2.58
C PRO A 255 14.94 -8.15 1.81
N GLU A 256 14.21 -8.43 0.73
CA GLU A 256 13.60 -7.42 -0.14
C GLU A 256 12.47 -6.61 0.52
N ILE A 257 11.85 -7.13 1.59
CA ILE A 257 10.69 -6.48 2.23
C ILE A 257 11.01 -5.68 3.49
N TRP A 258 12.21 -5.80 4.08
CA TRP A 258 12.45 -5.24 5.42
C TRP A 258 12.59 -3.72 5.46
N ASN A 259 12.89 -3.09 4.34
CA ASN A 259 12.81 -1.62 4.23
C ASN A 259 11.38 -1.08 4.30
N TYR A 260 10.36 -1.96 4.21
CA TYR A 260 8.94 -1.58 4.15
C TYR A 260 8.22 -1.74 5.49
N THR A 261 8.71 -2.59 6.40
CA THR A 261 8.02 -2.89 7.67
C THR A 261 8.38 -1.93 8.80
N LYS A 262 9.46 -1.13 8.65
CA LYS A 262 10.09 -0.34 9.73
C LYS A 262 10.44 -1.17 10.99
N ARG A 263 10.39 -2.50 10.92
CA ARG A 263 10.59 -3.44 12.03
C ARG A 263 11.98 -4.07 11.95
N SER A 264 12.52 -4.36 13.12
CA SER A 264 13.76 -5.11 13.30
C SER A 264 13.50 -6.61 13.47
N ARG A 265 14.51 -7.44 13.18
CA ARG A 265 14.44 -8.90 13.35
C ARG A 265 14.00 -9.32 14.77
N SER A 266 14.39 -8.57 15.80
CA SER A 266 14.05 -8.87 17.20
C SER A 266 12.57 -8.67 17.55
N GLU A 267 11.80 -8.04 16.68
CA GLU A 267 10.35 -7.83 16.86
C GLU A 267 9.51 -8.96 16.22
N LEU A 268 10.17 -9.95 15.61
CA LEU A 268 9.53 -11.07 14.92
C LEU A 268 9.45 -12.33 15.78
N TYR A 269 8.63 -13.29 15.35
CA TYR A 269 8.50 -14.57 16.02
C TYR A 269 9.80 -15.40 15.90
N ASP A 270 10.42 -15.74 17.03
CA ASP A 270 11.63 -16.56 17.08
C ASP A 270 11.28 -18.04 16.89
N ASP A 271 11.53 -18.51 15.67
CA ASP A 271 11.34 -19.89 15.23
C ASP A 271 12.62 -20.74 15.34
N SER A 272 13.69 -20.21 15.95
CA SER A 272 14.97 -20.94 16.08
C SER A 272 14.87 -22.20 16.94
N ALA A 273 13.89 -22.26 17.85
CA ALA A 273 13.65 -23.42 18.71
C ALA A 273 12.78 -24.52 18.05
N GLU A 274 12.09 -24.22 16.94
CA GLU A 274 11.19 -25.17 16.27
C GLU A 274 11.92 -26.07 15.25
N ILE A 275 13.22 -25.86 15.04
CA ILE A 275 14.05 -26.61 14.08
C ILE A 275 14.38 -28.04 14.57
N ASP A 276 14.13 -28.40 15.84
CA ASP A 276 14.56 -29.69 16.42
C ASP A 276 13.49 -30.82 16.42
N GLU A 277 12.28 -30.56 15.93
CA GLU A 277 11.25 -31.61 15.80
C GLU A 277 10.64 -31.62 14.40
N GLY A 278 11.31 -32.23 13.42
CA GLY A 278 10.73 -33.02 12.32
C GLY A 278 9.53 -32.49 11.51
N PHE A 279 9.14 -31.22 11.63
CA PHE A 279 7.99 -30.60 11.00
C PHE A 279 8.50 -29.42 10.18
N GLY A 280 8.98 -29.72 8.98
CA GLY A 280 9.50 -28.71 8.06
C GLY A 280 8.44 -27.65 7.72
N THR A 281 8.83 -26.38 7.84
CA THR A 281 8.62 -25.20 6.96
C THR A 281 7.38 -25.08 6.04
N ASP A 282 6.32 -25.85 6.22
CA ASP A 282 5.27 -26.04 5.20
C ASP A 282 3.84 -25.92 5.75
N TRP A 283 3.64 -24.99 6.68
CA TRP A 283 2.30 -24.56 7.09
C TRP A 283 1.57 -23.69 6.03
N GLY A 284 2.02 -23.70 4.77
CA GLY A 284 1.31 -23.16 3.62
C GLY A 284 0.33 -24.13 2.93
N PHE A 285 0.23 -25.38 3.38
CA PHE A 285 -0.48 -26.44 2.63
C PHE A 285 -1.98 -26.62 2.92
N TRP A 286 -2.61 -25.81 3.77
CA TRP A 286 -4.02 -26.02 4.14
C TRP A 286 -5.06 -25.11 3.46
N LEU A 287 -4.72 -24.40 2.37
CA LEU A 287 -5.71 -23.59 1.63
C LEU A 287 -5.69 -23.70 0.09
N GLN A 288 -5.06 -24.72 -0.50
CA GLN A 288 -5.18 -24.97 -1.95
C GLN A 288 -5.38 -26.45 -2.25
N ASN A 289 -6.61 -26.91 -2.04
CA ASN A 289 -7.23 -28.02 -2.79
C ASN A 289 -8.50 -27.50 -3.46
#